data_AF-A0AAU8H3H4-F1
#
_entry.id   AF-A0AAU8H3H4-F1
#
_cell.length_a   1.000
_cell.length_b   1.000
_cell.length_c   1.000
_cell.angle_alpha   90.00
_cell.angle_beta   90.00
_cell.angle_gamma   90.00
#
_symmetry.space_group_name_H-M   'P 1'
#
loop_
_entity.id
_entity.type
_entity.pdbx_description
1 polymer ?
#
loop_
_entity_poly.entity_id
_entity_poly.type
_entity_poly.pdbx_seq_one_letter_code
_entity_poly.pdbx_strand_id
1 'polypeptide(L)' 'MQAIKYCITTLSPLLLASNTGDPNMVSTLDYIPETCLRGMFANEYIKKRKLGENAHKDETFYRWFLK' A
#
# COMPACT_ATOMS: atom_id res chain seq x y z
N MET A 1 11.65 19.55 10.55
CA MET A 1 11.11 18.19 10.32
C MET A 1 11.94 17.54 9.21
N GLN A 2 12.57 16.40 9.47
CA GLN A 2 13.38 15.69 8.46
C GLN A 2 12.47 14.68 7.75
N ALA A 3 12.51 14.64 6.43
CA ALA A 3 11.71 13.72 5.62
C ALA A 3 12.55 13.14 4.49
N ILE A 4 12.30 11.87 4.17
CA ILE A 4 12.91 11.21 3.01
C ILE A 4 12.15 11.66 1.76
N LYS A 5 12.85 12.26 0.81
CA LYS A 5 12.31 12.60 -0.51
C LYS A 5 12.47 11.39 -1.43
N TYR A 6 11.41 11.03 -2.14
CA TYR A 6 11.41 9.94 -3.11
C TYR A 6 10.56 10.30 -4.33
N CYS A 7 10.83 9.66 -5.46
CA CYS A 7 10.05 9.78 -6.68
C CYS A 7 9.64 8.37 -7.12
N ILE A 8 8.35 8.18 -7.42
CA ILE A 8 7.82 6.92 -7.93
C ILE A 8 7.58 7.09 -9.42
N THR A 9 8.20 6.22 -10.22
CA THR A 9 7.96 6.14 -11.66
C THR A 9 7.19 4.86 -11.95
N THR A 10 6.06 4.99 -12.64
CA THR A 10 5.30 3.84 -13.09
C THR A 10 5.86 3.36 -14.44
N LEU A 11 6.03 2.04 -14.58
CA LEU A 11 6.50 1.44 -15.84
C LEU A 11 5.36 1.22 -16.84
N SER A 12 4.12 1.33 -16.37
CA SER A 12 2.88 1.17 -17.12
C SER A 12 1.75 1.99 -16.49
N PRO A 13 0.64 2.24 -17.21
CA PRO A 13 -0.58 2.79 -16.61
C PRO A 13 -1.06 1.93 -15.44
N LEU A 14 -1.55 2.56 -14.37
CA LEU A 14 -2.06 1.89 -13.17
C LEU A 14 -3.57 2.11 -13.05
N LEU A 15 -4.27 1.10 -12.54
CA LEU A 15 -5.68 1.17 -12.17
C LEU A 15 -5.78 1.27 -10.65
N LEU A 16 -6.28 2.40 -10.16
CA LEU A 16 -6.44 2.70 -8.74
C LEU A 16 -7.92 2.92 -8.45
N ALA A 17 -8.63 1.82 -8.23
CA ALA A 17 -10.08 1.81 -8.11
C ALA A 17 -10.56 2.75 -7.00
N SER A 18 -11.49 3.65 -7.36
CA SER A 18 -12.20 4.52 -6.43
C SER A 18 -13.71 4.39 -6.65
N ASN A 19 -14.45 4.34 -5.55
CA ASN A 19 -15.90 4.31 -5.59
C ASN A 19 -16.43 5.73 -5.82
N THR A 20 -16.93 5.98 -7.02
CA THR A 20 -17.46 7.29 -7.44
C THR A 20 -18.94 7.52 -7.09
N GLY A 21 -19.53 6.66 -6.24
CA GLY A 21 -20.89 6.81 -5.75
C GLY A 21 -21.96 6.10 -6.60
N ASP A 22 -21.62 5.66 -7.81
CA ASP A 22 -22.41 4.70 -8.58
C ASP A 22 -21.79 3.29 -8.41
N PRO A 23 -22.55 2.30 -7.89
CA PRO A 23 -22.04 0.96 -7.62
C PRO A 23 -21.58 0.18 -8.87
N ASN A 24 -21.99 0.61 -10.06
CA ASN A 24 -21.61 -0.02 -11.33
C ASN A 24 -20.48 0.75 -12.06
N MET A 25 -20.03 1.88 -11.52
CA MET A 25 -18.96 2.68 -12.11
C MET A 25 -17.71 2.63 -11.22
N VAL A 26 -16.64 2.04 -11.76
CA VAL A 26 -15.31 2.11 -11.15
C VAL A 26 -14.51 3.18 -11.88
N SER A 27 -14.06 4.18 -11.13
CA SER A 27 -13.11 5.18 -11.62
C SER A 27 -11.69 4.84 -11.18
N THR A 28 -10.69 5.38 -11.87
CA THR A 28 -9.30 5.35 -11.40
C THR A 28 -8.92 6.70 -10.81
N LEU A 29 -8.20 6.67 -9.68
CA LEU A 29 -7.59 7.88 -9.11
C LEU A 29 -6.46 8.39 -10.02
N ASP A 30 -6.25 9.70 -9.98
CA ASP A 30 -5.19 10.43 -10.66
C ASP A 30 -3.89 10.53 -9.83
N TYR A 31 -3.89 10.00 -8.61
CA TYR A 31 -2.73 9.88 -7.73
C TYR A 31 -2.66 8.48 -7.12
N ILE A 32 -1.46 8.07 -6.65
CA ILE A 32 -1.27 6.83 -5.89
C ILE A 32 -1.58 7.10 -4.41
N PRO A 33 -2.62 6.48 -3.82
CA PRO A 33 -2.91 6.66 -2.39
C PRO A 33 -1.79 6.14 -1.49
N GLU A 34 -1.59 6.81 -0.36
CA GLU A 34 -0.66 6.35 0.68
C GLU A 34 -0.99 4.91 1.13
N THR A 35 -2.28 4.60 1.27
CA THR A 35 -2.75 3.27 1.68
C THR A 35 -2.32 2.17 0.72
N CYS A 36 -2.27 2.44 -0.59
CA CYS A 36 -1.75 1.51 -1.59
C CYS A 36 -0.25 1.27 -1.38
N LEU A 37 0.54 2.31 -1.15
CA LEU A 37 1.97 2.18 -0.87
C LEU A 37 2.21 1.43 0.44
N ARG A 38 1.49 1.78 1.52
CA ARG A 38 1.57 1.10 2.82
C ARG A 38 1.27 -0.39 2.67
N GLY A 39 0.21 -0.74 1.96
CA GLY A 39 -0.16 -2.13 1.66
C GLY A 39 0.89 -2.86 0.83
N MET A 40 1.45 -2.20 -0.20
CA MET A 40 2.53 -2.77 -1.02
C MET A 40 3.75 -3.10 -0.16
N PHE A 41 4.21 -2.15 0.67
CA PHE A 41 5.36 -2.36 1.55
C PHE A 41 5.08 -3.41 2.63
N ALA A 42 3.87 -3.42 3.20
CA ALA A 42 3.45 -4.44 4.17
C ALA A 42 3.53 -5.84 3.55
N ASN A 43 2.97 -6.02 2.35
CA ASN A 43 2.99 -7.31 1.65
C ASN A 43 4.42 -7.78 1.33
N GLU A 44 5.28 -6.88 0.83
CA GLU A 44 6.68 -7.20 0.56
C GLU A 44 7.46 -7.54 1.84
N TYR A 45 7.17 -6.89 2.96
CA TYR A 45 7.74 -7.23 4.25
C TYR A 45 7.33 -8.65 4.69
N ILE A 46 6.03 -8.98 4.61
CA ILE A 46 5.48 -10.31 4.94
C ILE A 46 6.18 -11.40 4.12
N LYS A 47 6.31 -11.20 2.81
CA LYS A 47 6.98 -12.16 1.91
C LYS A 47 8.45 -12.34 2.26
N LYS A 48 9.20 -11.26 2.42
CA LYS A 48 10.64 -11.30 2.72
C LYS A 48 10.94 -11.95 4.07
N ARG A 49 10.06 -11.74 5.06
CA ARG A 49 10.18 -12.32 6.40
C ARG A 49 9.48 -13.67 6.56
N LYS A 50 8.80 -14.17 5.52
CA LYS A 50 8.04 -15.42 5.51
C LYS A 50 7.03 -15.52 6.67
N LEU A 51 6.37 -14.42 6.99
CA LEU A 51 5.47 -14.35 8.16
C LEU A 51 4.09 -14.98 7.91
N GLY A 52 3.66 -15.01 6.64
CA GLY A 52 2.34 -15.53 6.25
C GLY A 52 1.21 -14.86 7.02
N GLU A 53 0.24 -15.67 7.46
CA GLU A 53 -0.95 -15.22 8.21
C GLU A 53 -0.62 -14.69 9.62
N ASN A 54 0.55 -15.04 10.16
CA ASN A 54 1.00 -14.63 11.49
C ASN A 54 1.73 -13.27 11.49
N ALA A 55 1.72 -12.52 10.39
CA ALA A 55 2.37 -11.21 10.29
C ALA A 55 1.98 -10.23 11.41
N HIS A 56 0.73 -10.25 11.84
CA HIS A 56 0.22 -9.42 12.93
C HIS A 56 0.87 -9.70 14.30
N LYS A 57 1.55 -10.84 14.46
CA LYS A 57 2.30 -11.20 15.68
C LYS A 57 3.76 -10.76 15.65
N ASP A 58 4.28 -10.38 14.48
CA ASP A 58 5.62 -9.81 14.37
C ASP A 58 5.61 -8.36 14.90
N GLU A 59 6.40 -8.10 15.94
CA GLU A 59 6.42 -6.80 16.61
C GLU A 59 6.77 -5.66 15.64
N THR A 60 7.72 -5.90 14.74
CA THR A 60 8.17 -4.90 13.76
C THR A 60 7.06 -4.60 12.75
N PHE A 61 6.42 -5.65 12.22
CA PHE A 61 5.28 -5.50 11.31
C PHE A 61 4.14 -4.72 11.97
N TYR A 62 3.76 -5.10 13.19
CA TYR A 62 2.71 -4.42 13.94
C TYR A 62 3.03 -2.94 14.13
N ARG A 63 4.26 -2.63 14.58
CA ARG A 63 4.70 -1.26 14.85
C ARG A 63 4.75 -0.39 13.60
N TRP A 64 5.12 -0.95 12.44
CA TRP A 64 5.32 -0.17 11.22
C TRP A 64 4.04 -0.03 10.38
N PHE A 65 3.17 -1.05 10.39
CA PHE A 65 2.05 -1.13 9.44
C PHE A 65 0.66 -1.18 10.06
N LEU A 66 0.51 -1.47 11.36
CA LEU A 66 -0.81 -1.61 12.03
C LEU A 66 -1.08 -0.58 13.12
N LYS A 67 -0.01 -0.05 13.72
CA LYS A 67 -0.08 1.13 14.60
C LYS A 67 -0.09 2.42 13.79
#